data_AF-A0A969EKH9-F1
#
_entry.id   AF-A0A969EKH9-F1
#
_cell.length_a   1.000
_cell.length_b   1.000
_cell.length_c   1.000
_cell.angle_alpha   90.00
_cell.angle_beta   90.00
_cell.angle_gamma   90.00
#
_symmetry.space_group_name_H-M   'P 1'
#
loop_
_entity.id
_entity.type
_entity.pdbx_description
1 polymer ?
#
loop_
_entity_poly.entity_id
_entity_poly.type
_entity_poly.pdbx_seq_one_letter_code
_entity_poly.pdbx_strand_id
1 'polypeptide(L)'
;MLCEHYHAGAKLILLAGETAIMDRQDIVPRALEKAGGTVEVVGVPVDPGNLLMLGYLHGIPVLGAPGCARSTKTNVIDWVLPRLLAGDRLVRSDFISLGHGGLLKDTRQRPMPRKKVGGGTQKYK
;
A
#
# COMPACT_ATOMS: atom_id res chain seq x y z
N MET A 1 11.99 -5.71 16.94
CA MET A 1 11.82 -5.58 15.47
C MET A 1 12.05 -4.15 14.94
N LEU A 2 11.13 -3.18 15.06
CA LEU A 2 11.36 -1.84 14.47
C LEU A 2 12.64 -1.16 15.00
N CYS A 3 12.77 -1.06 16.33
CA CYS A 3 13.96 -0.50 16.96
C CYS A 3 15.22 -1.33 16.65
N GLU A 4 15.08 -2.65 16.52
CA GLU A 4 16.21 -3.55 16.25
C GLU A 4 16.80 -3.29 14.85
N HIS A 5 15.95 -3.22 13.82
CA HIS A 5 16.41 -2.88 12.47
C HIS A 5 16.94 -1.45 12.37
N TYR A 6 16.34 -0.51 13.13
CA TYR A 6 16.88 0.85 13.25
C TYR A 6 18.31 0.86 13.81
N HIS A 7 18.56 0.17 14.93
CA HIS A 7 19.90 0.09 15.53
C HIS A 7 20.90 -0.71 14.67
N ALA A 8 20.41 -1.66 13.85
CA ALA A 8 21.21 -2.34 12.84
C ALA A 8 21.57 -1.45 11.63
N GLY A 9 21.12 -0.18 11.61
CA GLY A 9 21.49 0.79 10.59
C GLY A 9 20.62 0.77 9.33
N ALA A 10 19.44 0.14 9.36
CA ALA A 10 18.52 0.11 8.22
C ALA A 10 18.13 1.54 7.79
N LYS A 11 18.13 1.80 6.48
CA LYS A 11 17.75 3.10 5.90
C LYS A 11 16.30 3.16 5.40
N LEU A 12 15.62 2.02 5.39
CA LEU A 12 14.20 1.86 5.12
C LEU A 12 13.75 0.56 5.79
N ILE A 13 12.57 0.56 6.38
CA ILE A 13 11.94 -0.64 6.94
C ILE A 13 10.66 -0.91 6.16
N LEU A 14 10.63 -2.02 5.43
CA LEU A 14 9.45 -2.50 4.71
C LEU A 14 8.77 -3.60 5.52
N LEU A 15 7.50 -3.39 5.82
CA LEU A 15 6.65 -4.36 6.52
C LEU A 15 5.71 -5.01 5.50
N ALA A 16 6.02 -6.25 5.12
CA ALA A 16 5.18 -7.06 4.26
C ALA A 16 4.37 -8.05 5.12
N GLY A 17 3.23 -7.57 5.63
CA GLY A 17 2.32 -8.37 6.45
C GLY A 17 1.35 -9.21 5.63
N GLU A 18 0.85 -10.30 6.21
CA GLU A 18 -0.28 -11.04 5.65
C GLU A 18 -1.59 -10.27 5.82
N THR A 19 -1.73 -9.56 6.94
CA THR A 19 -2.89 -8.71 7.25
C THR A 19 -2.66 -7.29 6.77
N ALA A 20 -3.72 -6.66 6.27
CA ALA A 20 -3.68 -5.27 5.87
C ALA A 20 -3.73 -4.34 7.08
N ILE A 21 -3.12 -3.16 6.95
CA ILE A 21 -3.22 -2.09 7.94
C ILE A 21 -4.47 -1.29 7.57
N MET A 22 -5.53 -1.43 8.35
CA MET A 22 -6.85 -0.85 8.08
C MET A 22 -6.97 0.57 8.64
N ASP A 23 -6.42 0.81 9.82
CA ASP A 23 -6.50 2.12 10.48
C ASP A 23 -5.34 2.37 11.45
N ARG A 24 -5.34 3.54 12.11
CA ARG A 24 -4.27 3.98 13.02
C ARG A 24 -4.17 3.16 14.32
N GLN A 25 -5.21 2.44 14.70
CA GLN A 25 -5.26 1.62 15.91
C GLN A 25 -4.72 0.20 15.69
N ASP A 26 -4.35 -0.15 14.47
CA ASP A 26 -3.67 -1.41 14.18
C ASP A 26 -2.30 -1.51 14.83
N ILE A 27 -1.81 -2.75 14.94
CA ILE A 27 -0.56 -3.08 15.63
C ILE A 27 0.62 -2.31 15.02
N VAL A 28 0.68 -2.19 13.69
CA VAL A 28 1.82 -1.58 13.00
C VAL A 28 1.97 -0.07 13.30
N PRO A 29 0.97 0.80 13.04
CA PRO A 29 1.07 2.22 13.37
C PRO A 29 1.31 2.44 14.88
N ARG A 30 0.63 1.68 15.75
CA ARG A 30 0.86 1.77 17.21
C ARG A 30 2.27 1.35 17.60
N ALA A 31 2.83 0.31 16.98
CA ALA A 31 4.19 -0.12 17.24
C ALA A 31 5.21 0.93 16.80
N LEU A 32 4.94 1.60 15.67
CA LEU A 32 5.76 2.71 15.20
C LEU A 32 5.73 3.89 16.18
N GLU A 33 4.54 4.31 16.63
CA GLU A 33 4.39 5.39 17.61
C GLU A 33 5.07 5.04 18.94
N LYS A 34 4.88 3.81 19.44
CA LYS A 34 5.56 3.31 20.65
C LYS A 34 7.08 3.28 20.53
N ALA A 35 7.60 3.06 19.32
CA ALA A 35 9.04 3.11 19.04
C ALA A 35 9.58 4.56 18.99
N GLY A 36 8.74 5.58 19.14
CA GLY A 36 9.12 6.99 19.01
C GLY A 36 9.05 7.51 17.57
N GLY A 37 8.38 6.78 16.68
CA GLY A 37 8.12 7.20 15.31
C GLY A 37 6.82 8.00 15.16
N THR A 38 6.55 8.40 13.92
CA THR A 38 5.35 9.17 13.53
C THR A 38 4.66 8.50 12.36
N VAL A 39 3.32 8.50 12.36
CA VAL A 39 2.51 7.98 11.25
C VAL A 39 2.11 9.15 10.35
N GLU A 40 2.66 9.17 9.13
CA GLU A 40 2.40 10.20 8.12
C GLU A 40 1.03 9.98 7.47
N VAL A 41 0.80 8.75 7.02
CA VAL A 41 -0.46 8.37 6.34
C VAL A 41 -0.80 6.91 6.61
N VAL A 42 -2.08 6.66 6.86
CA VAL A 42 -2.68 5.31 6.82
C VAL A 42 -3.73 5.35 5.73
N GLY A 43 -3.54 4.49 4.74
CA GLY A 43 -4.37 4.42 3.55
C GLY A 43 -4.18 5.59 2.59
N VAL A 44 -4.32 5.30 1.29
CA VAL A 44 -4.09 6.26 0.20
C VAL A 44 -5.22 6.18 -0.81
N PRO A 45 -5.58 7.29 -1.48
CA PRO A 45 -6.73 7.35 -2.40
C PRO A 45 -6.40 6.75 -3.78
N VAL A 46 -5.86 5.53 -3.81
CA VAL A 46 -5.47 4.77 -5.01
C VAL A 46 -5.83 3.30 -4.88
N ASP A 47 -6.19 2.64 -5.98
CA ASP A 47 -6.34 1.19 -6.09
C ASP A 47 -5.56 0.67 -7.31
N PRO A 48 -4.80 -0.44 -7.22
CA PRO A 48 -4.49 -1.28 -6.05
C PRO A 48 -3.51 -0.65 -5.03
N GLY A 49 -3.71 -0.99 -3.76
CA GLY A 49 -2.80 -0.64 -2.66
C GLY A 49 -3.26 0.48 -1.73
N ASN A 50 -4.56 0.78 -1.74
CA ASN A 50 -5.23 1.76 -0.88
C ASN A 50 -4.94 1.62 0.62
N LEU A 51 -4.48 0.46 1.10
CA LEU A 51 -4.16 0.19 2.52
C LEU A 51 -2.67 0.32 2.84
N LEU A 52 -1.91 1.01 2.00
CA LEU A 52 -0.52 1.37 2.31
C LEU A 52 -0.46 2.28 3.54
N MET A 53 0.55 2.06 4.38
CA MET A 53 0.88 2.96 5.49
C MET A 53 2.30 3.47 5.29
N LEU A 54 2.51 4.77 5.51
CA LEU A 54 3.85 5.34 5.64
C LEU A 54 3.96 6.08 6.96
N GLY A 55 5.09 5.86 7.62
CA GLY A 55 5.52 6.64 8.76
C GLY A 55 7.04 6.68 8.83
N TYR A 56 7.55 7.29 9.89
CA TYR A 56 8.98 7.53 10.05
C TYR A 56 9.43 7.26 11.48
N LEU A 57 10.46 6.43 11.63
CA LEU A 57 11.14 6.18 12.89
C LEU A 57 12.48 6.93 12.87
N HIS A 58 12.60 8.00 13.67
CA HIS A 58 13.79 8.84 13.71
C HIS A 58 14.29 9.28 12.32
N GLY A 59 13.35 9.66 11.45
CA GLY A 59 13.63 10.07 10.06
C GLY A 59 13.69 8.94 9.04
N ILE A 60 13.78 7.67 9.48
CA ILE A 60 13.87 6.50 8.60
C ILE A 60 12.45 6.06 8.19
N PRO A 61 12.17 5.91 6.88
CA PRO A 61 10.85 5.49 6.42
C PRO A 61 10.51 4.08 6.87
N VAL A 62 9.30 3.94 7.40
CA VAL A 62 8.64 2.67 7.74
C VAL A 62 7.42 2.53 6.85
N LEU A 63 7.50 1.61 5.88
CA LEU A 63 6.51 1.41 4.84
C LEU A 63 5.73 0.11 5.12
N GLY A 64 4.43 0.23 5.37
CA GLY A 64 3.52 -0.90 5.47
C GLY A 64 2.94 -1.24 4.11
N ALA A 65 3.34 -2.39 3.55
CA ALA A 65 2.84 -2.87 2.26
C ALA A 65 1.53 -3.66 2.45
N PRO A 66 0.47 -3.36 1.68
CA PRO A 66 -0.75 -4.17 1.71
C PRO A 66 -0.49 -5.54 1.06
N GLY A 67 -1.23 -6.58 1.46
CA GLY A 67 -1.01 -7.94 0.96
C GLY A 67 -1.08 -8.11 -0.57
N CYS A 68 -1.79 -7.19 -1.26
CA CYS A 68 -1.85 -7.13 -2.71
C CYS A 68 -0.54 -6.69 -3.39
N ALA A 69 0.44 -6.16 -2.65
CA ALA A 69 1.77 -5.83 -3.16
C ALA A 69 2.53 -7.05 -3.70
N ARG A 70 2.10 -8.27 -3.39
CA ARG A 70 2.66 -9.53 -3.94
C ARG A 70 2.17 -9.85 -5.35
N SER A 71 1.16 -9.12 -5.86
CA SER A 71 0.64 -9.30 -7.21
C SER A 71 1.58 -8.69 -8.25
N THR A 72 1.53 -9.18 -9.49
CA THR A 72 2.21 -8.56 -10.65
C THR A 72 1.50 -7.31 -11.17
N LYS A 73 0.39 -6.93 -10.56
CA LYS A 73 -0.32 -5.69 -10.89
C LYS A 73 0.41 -4.49 -10.33
N THR A 74 0.43 -3.42 -11.11
CA THR A 74 0.90 -2.11 -10.63
C THR A 74 0.13 -1.72 -9.38
N ASN A 75 0.88 -1.33 -8.36
CA ASN A 75 0.41 -0.96 -7.04
C ASN A 75 1.04 0.37 -6.63
N VAL A 76 0.39 1.12 -5.75
CA VAL A 76 0.94 2.39 -5.24
C VAL A 76 2.35 2.23 -4.64
N ILE A 77 2.70 1.07 -4.10
CA ILE A 77 4.05 0.79 -3.59
C ILE A 77 5.12 0.93 -4.68
N ASP A 78 4.81 0.63 -5.94
CA ASP A 78 5.73 0.77 -7.07
C ASP A 78 6.08 2.24 -7.35
N TRP A 79 5.26 3.19 -6.87
CA TRP A 79 5.52 4.62 -6.98
C TRP A 79 6.21 5.17 -5.73
N VAL A 80 5.82 4.65 -4.56
CA VAL A 80 6.30 5.13 -3.25
C VAL A 80 7.71 4.63 -2.96
N LEU A 81 7.96 3.33 -3.14
CA LEU A 81 9.22 2.71 -2.75
C LEU A 81 10.44 3.29 -3.48
N PRO A 82 10.43 3.50 -4.82
CA PRO A 82 11.58 4.09 -5.51
C PRO A 82 11.92 5.50 -5.02
N ARG A 83 10.91 6.32 -4.71
CA ARG A 83 11.10 7.67 -4.17
C ARG A 83 11.75 7.63 -2.79
N LEU A 84 11.28 6.75 -1.91
CA LEU A 84 11.88 6.57 -0.59
C LEU A 84 13.33 6.06 -0.68
N LEU A 85 13.63 5.14 -1.61
CA LEU A 85 14.99 4.66 -1.87
C LEU A 85 15.91 5.76 -2.44
N ALA A 86 15.35 6.71 -3.19
CA ALA A 86 16.07 7.90 -3.66
C ALA A 86 16.29 8.95 -2.56
N GLY A 87 15.69 8.77 -1.37
CA GLY A 87 15.82 9.68 -0.23
C GLY A 87 14.72 10.74 -0.12
N ASP A 88 13.65 10.65 -0.93
CA ASP A 88 12.52 11.58 -0.83
C ASP A 88 11.82 11.48 0.53
N ARG A 89 11.49 12.63 1.11
CA ARG A 89 10.59 12.73 2.26
C ARG A 89 9.16 12.94 1.78
N LEU A 90 8.40 11.85 1.67
CA LEU A 90 7.00 11.90 1.30
C LEU A 90 6.14 12.36 2.49
N VAL A 91 5.18 13.22 2.20
CA VAL A 91 4.22 13.75 3.17
C VAL A 91 2.79 13.44 2.73
N ARG A 92 1.83 13.62 3.64
CA ARG A 92 0.41 13.35 3.39
C ARG A 92 -0.13 13.97 2.09
N SER A 93 0.32 15.17 1.71
CA SER A 93 -0.12 15.84 0.48
C SER A 93 0.30 15.12 -0.80
N ASP A 94 1.47 14.44 -0.81
CA ASP A 94 1.89 13.61 -1.95
C ASP A 94 0.85 12.53 -2.25
N PHE A 95 0.29 11.91 -1.20
CA PHE A 95 -0.70 10.85 -1.34
C PHE A 95 -2.09 11.37 -1.68
N ILE A 96 -2.51 12.49 -1.09
CA ILE A 96 -3.81 13.11 -1.41
C ILE A 96 -3.90 13.46 -2.90
N SER A 97 -2.79 13.91 -3.49
CA SER A 97 -2.73 14.27 -4.92
C SER A 97 -3.14 13.12 -5.85
N LEU A 98 -2.94 11.85 -5.41
CA LEU A 98 -3.28 10.66 -6.18
C LEU A 98 -4.79 10.43 -6.36
N GLY A 99 -5.63 11.13 -5.57
CA GLY A 99 -7.08 10.96 -5.59
C GLY A 99 -7.81 11.50 -6.83
N HIS A 100 -7.16 12.27 -7.70
CA HIS A 100 -7.77 12.87 -8.89
C HIS A 100 -8.04 11.87 -10.05
N GLY A 101 -7.76 10.59 -9.83
CA GLY A 101 -7.99 9.51 -10.79
C GLY A 101 -7.32 8.20 -10.41
N GLY A 102 -7.09 7.96 -9.11
CA GLY A 102 -6.19 6.94 -8.52
C GLY A 102 -6.46 5.46 -8.83
N LEU A 103 -7.22 5.14 -9.87
CA LEU A 103 -7.26 3.81 -10.46
C LEU A 103 -5.98 3.61 -11.29
N LEU A 104 -5.04 2.83 -10.76
CA LEU A 104 -3.90 2.36 -11.53
C LEU A 104 -4.42 1.42 -12.62
N LYS A 105 -4.09 1.70 -13.89
CA LYS A 105 -4.60 0.95 -15.05
C LYS A 105 -4.25 -0.53 -14.95
N ASP A 106 -5.19 -1.41 -15.31
CA ASP A 106 -4.98 -2.86 -15.38
C ASP A 106 -3.80 -3.19 -16.32
N THR A 107 -2.98 -4.18 -15.95
CA THR A 107 -1.84 -4.64 -16.75
C THR A 107 -2.32 -5.29 -18.06
N ARG A 108 -1.49 -5.23 -19.13
CA ARG A 108 -1.82 -5.77 -20.48
C ARG A 108 -2.19 -7.26 -20.51
N GLN A 109 -1.98 -7.99 -19.42
CA GLN A 109 -2.24 -9.43 -19.31
C GLN A 109 -3.71 -9.80 -19.03
N ARG A 110 -4.64 -8.85 -18.96
CA ARG A 110 -6.08 -9.12 -18.90
C ARG A 110 -6.76 -8.88 -20.25
N PRO A 111 -6.98 -9.90 -21.09
CA PRO A 111 -8.04 -9.81 -22.08
C PRO A 111 -9.37 -9.68 -21.32
N MET A 112 -10.18 -8.69 -21.67
CA MET A 112 -11.56 -8.62 -21.18
C MET A 112 -12.28 -9.93 -21.54
N PRO A 113 -12.98 -10.56 -20.56
CA PRO A 113 -14.43 -10.49 -20.66
C PRO A 113 -15.15 -10.50 -19.30
N ARG A 114 -16.21 -9.69 -19.18
CA ARG A 114 -17.44 -10.23 -18.58
C ARG A 114 -18.43 -10.38 -19.73
N LYS A 115 -18.38 -11.53 -20.41
CA LYS A 115 -19.52 -11.96 -21.22
C LYS A 115 -20.72 -11.93 -20.26
N LYS A 116 -21.73 -11.12 -20.56
CA LYS A 116 -23.06 -11.33 -19.97
C LYS A 116 -23.38 -12.82 -20.19
N VAL A 117 -23.70 -13.54 -19.14
CA VAL A 117 -24.39 -14.83 -19.29
C VAL A 117 -25.66 -14.49 -20.06
N GLY A 118 -25.65 -14.80 -21.36
CA GLY A 118 -26.78 -14.55 -22.25
C GLY A 118 -27.97 -15.35 -21.76
N GLY A 119 -29.11 -14.68 -21.60
CA GLY A 119 -30.38 -15.34 -21.36
C GLY A 119 -30.70 -16.31 -22.51
N GLY A 120 -31.20 -17.48 -22.15
CA GLY A 120 -31.56 -18.53 -23.09
C GLY A 120 -32.28 -19.69 -22.42
N THR A 121 -33.59 -19.52 -22.19
CA THR A 121 -34.67 -20.54 -22.22
C THR A 121 -34.36 -21.94 -21.70
N GLN A 122 -34.78 -22.23 -20.45
CA GLN A 122 -35.08 -23.58 -20.01
C GLN A 122 -36.50 -23.94 -20.49
N LYS A 123 -36.59 -24.84 -21.49
CA LYS A 123 -37.83 -25.50 -21.88
C LYS A 123 -38.26 -26.46 -20.75
N TYR A 124 -39.48 -26.29 -20.23
CA TYR A 124 -40.21 -27.37 -19.59
C TYR A 124 -41.19 -27.95 -20.61
N LYS A 125 -41.11 -29.27 -20.81
CA LYS A 125 -42.11 -30.09 -21.48
C LYS A 125 -42.49 -31.20 -20.50
#